data_AF-A0A355EXJ7-F1
#
_entry.id   AF-A0A355EXJ7-F1
#
_cell.length_a   1.000
_cell.length_b   1.000
_cell.length_c   1.000
_cell.angle_alpha   90.00
_cell.angle_beta   90.00
_cell.angle_gamma   90.00
#
_symmetry.space_group_name_H-M   'P 1'
#
loop_
_entity.id
_entity.type
_entity.pdbx_description
1 polymer ?
#
loop_
_entity_poly.entity_id
_entity_poly.type
_entity_poly.pdbx_seq_one_letter_code
_entity_poly.pdbx_strand_id
1 'polypeptide(L)'
;MAADYLPRLRFVVIDEGRYTLEDLEQRQSVAAQVFWLEQSRDRQALGKGASRMVELLSGPEDGLLRGAVLAWFYHVLLPRHGEDESIPEALGLEDFRAMLEQRVEEWNRELREEGRREGRQEGRQEGRQDLLLRQLERKFGRIDSQTRERLRGADSEHLLDWAERVLSAERLEDVFAN
;
A
#
# COMPACT_ATOMS: atom_id res chain seq x y z
N MET A 1 -0.42 -40.79 -35.89
CA MET A 1 -0.46 -41.25 -34.48
C MET A 1 -0.28 -40.12 -33.45
N ALA A 2 -0.28 -38.82 -33.82
CA ALA A 2 -0.15 -37.72 -32.85
C ALA A 2 -1.48 -36.99 -32.54
N ALA A 3 -2.59 -37.36 -33.21
CA ALA A 3 -3.89 -36.70 -33.06
C ALA A 3 -4.67 -37.14 -31.80
N ASP A 4 -4.29 -38.27 -31.19
CA ASP A 4 -5.02 -38.89 -30.07
C ASP A 4 -4.62 -38.36 -28.69
N TYR A 5 -3.64 -37.45 -28.62
CA TYR A 5 -3.11 -36.90 -27.36
C TYR A 5 -3.39 -35.39 -27.19
N LEU A 6 -4.30 -34.80 -27.98
CA LEU A 6 -4.73 -33.42 -27.75
C LEU A 6 -5.80 -33.41 -26.64
N PRO A 7 -5.51 -32.90 -25.43
CA PRO A 7 -6.51 -32.82 -24.37
C PRO A 7 -7.63 -31.88 -24.81
N ARG A 8 -8.84 -32.43 -24.97
CA ARG A 8 -10.05 -31.66 -25.19
C ARG A 8 -10.59 -31.21 -23.84
N LEU A 9 -10.15 -30.04 -23.39
CA LEU A 9 -10.64 -29.42 -22.17
C LEU A 9 -11.95 -28.69 -22.45
N ARG A 10 -12.97 -28.93 -21.62
CA ARG A 10 -14.19 -28.12 -21.57
C ARG A 10 -14.04 -27.15 -20.41
N PHE A 11 -14.12 -25.86 -20.69
CA PHE A 11 -14.01 -24.81 -19.69
C PHE A 11 -15.25 -23.91 -19.73
N VAL A 12 -15.55 -23.30 -18.58
CA VAL A 12 -16.56 -22.26 -18.46
C VAL A 12 -15.83 -20.93 -18.45
N VAL A 13 -16.18 -20.04 -19.38
CA VAL A 13 -15.65 -18.67 -19.38
C VAL A 13 -16.54 -17.82 -18.46
N ILE A 14 -15.92 -17.16 -17.49
CA ILE A 14 -16.59 -16.23 -16.59
C ILE A 14 -16.12 -14.82 -16.94
N ASP A 15 -17.08 -13.93 -17.20
CA ASP A 15 -16.81 -12.50 -17.40
C ASP A 15 -16.72 -11.81 -16.04
N GLU A 16 -15.49 -11.53 -15.61
CA GLU A 16 -15.17 -10.94 -14.31
C GLU A 16 -15.80 -9.55 -14.14
N GLY A 17 -15.82 -8.73 -15.19
CA GLY A 17 -16.28 -7.34 -15.15
C GLY A 17 -17.78 -7.16 -14.93
N ARG A 18 -18.56 -8.26 -14.89
CA ARG A 18 -19.99 -8.25 -14.60
C ARG A 18 -20.32 -8.24 -13.11
N TYR A 19 -19.36 -8.52 -12.25
CA TYR A 19 -19.59 -8.67 -10.82
C TYR A 19 -18.97 -7.51 -10.05
N THR A 20 -19.72 -6.98 -9.09
CA THR A 20 -19.17 -6.03 -8.12
C THR A 20 -18.38 -6.77 -7.04
N LEU A 21 -17.53 -6.06 -6.31
CA LEU A 21 -16.84 -6.62 -5.14
C LEU A 21 -17.83 -7.19 -4.11
N GLU A 22 -18.97 -6.52 -3.89
CA GLU A 22 -20.00 -6.99 -2.96
C GLU A 22 -20.65 -8.31 -3.45
N ASP A 23 -20.94 -8.41 -4.75
CA ASP A 23 -21.47 -9.63 -5.35
C ASP A 23 -20.49 -10.80 -5.25
N LEU A 24 -19.21 -10.54 -5.51
CA LEU A 24 -18.15 -11.55 -5.42
C LEU A 24 -17.93 -11.99 -3.97
N GLU A 25 -18.03 -11.05 -3.02
CA GLU A 25 -17.85 -11.33 -1.60
C GLU A 25 -18.88 -12.35 -1.07
N GLN A 26 -20.14 -12.21 -1.50
CA GLN A 26 -21.25 -13.06 -1.05
C GLN A 26 -21.24 -14.46 -1.68
N ARG A 27 -20.47 -14.68 -2.75
CA ARG A 27 -20.47 -15.94 -3.50
C ARG A 27 -19.56 -17.00 -2.87
N GLN A 28 -20.14 -18.17 -2.63
CA GLN A 28 -19.46 -19.35 -2.06
C GLN A 28 -18.78 -20.19 -3.16
N SER A 29 -17.82 -19.61 -3.87
CA SER A 29 -17.05 -20.34 -4.89
C SER A 29 -15.61 -19.86 -4.95
N VAL A 30 -14.67 -20.78 -5.20
CA VAL A 30 -13.23 -20.48 -5.30
C VAL A 30 -12.97 -19.41 -6.36
N ALA A 31 -13.59 -19.52 -7.54
CA ALA A 31 -13.42 -18.53 -8.61
C ALA A 31 -13.87 -17.13 -8.19
N ALA A 32 -15.00 -17.01 -7.48
CA ALA A 32 -15.45 -15.72 -6.97
C ALA A 32 -14.50 -15.15 -5.92
N GLN A 33 -13.94 -15.98 -5.04
CA GLN A 33 -12.98 -15.54 -4.04
C GLN A 33 -11.63 -15.12 -4.68
N VAL A 34 -11.18 -15.79 -5.74
CA VAL A 34 -10.02 -15.36 -6.54
C VAL A 34 -10.29 -13.97 -7.12
N PHE A 35 -11.39 -13.77 -7.85
CA PHE A 35 -11.70 -12.46 -8.45
C PHE A 35 -11.88 -11.37 -7.40
N TRP A 36 -12.52 -11.68 -6.27
CA TRP A 36 -12.69 -10.75 -5.17
C TRP A 36 -11.33 -10.28 -4.62
N LEU A 37 -10.39 -11.21 -4.43
CA LEU A 37 -9.04 -10.91 -3.96
C LEU A 37 -8.20 -10.16 -5.01
N GLU A 38 -8.33 -10.47 -6.30
CA GLU A 38 -7.59 -9.78 -7.38
C GLU A 38 -8.03 -8.32 -7.54
N GLN A 39 -9.32 -8.05 -7.32
CA GLN A 39 -9.90 -6.71 -7.37
C GLN A 39 -9.69 -5.95 -6.05
N SER A 40 -9.53 -6.64 -4.93
CA SER A 40 -9.26 -6.01 -3.64
C SER A 40 -7.83 -5.49 -3.58
N ARG A 41 -7.68 -4.25 -3.11
CA ARG A 41 -6.36 -3.65 -2.79
C ARG A 41 -6.06 -3.69 -1.30
N ASP A 42 -6.98 -4.22 -0.50
CA ASP A 42 -6.89 -4.24 0.95
C ASP A 42 -6.15 -5.50 1.43
N ARG A 43 -5.06 -5.31 2.19
CA ARG A 43 -4.32 -6.41 2.80
C ARG A 43 -5.17 -7.19 3.82
N GLN A 44 -6.17 -6.57 4.44
CA GLN A 44 -7.13 -7.29 5.30
C GLN A 44 -8.00 -8.28 4.50
N ALA A 45 -8.20 -8.03 3.21
CA ALA A 45 -8.92 -8.96 2.35
C ALA A 45 -8.12 -10.27 2.15
N LEU A 46 -6.79 -10.23 2.19
CA LEU A 46 -5.94 -11.42 2.03
C LEU A 46 -6.24 -12.48 3.08
N GLY A 47 -6.26 -12.09 4.36
CA GLY A 47 -6.60 -13.00 5.47
C GLY A 47 -8.03 -13.53 5.36
N LYS A 48 -9.01 -12.65 5.13
CA LYS A 48 -10.42 -13.06 4.95
C LYS A 48 -10.60 -14.04 3.79
N GLY A 49 -9.96 -13.76 2.66
CA GLY A 49 -10.01 -14.61 1.48
C GLY A 49 -9.35 -15.96 1.72
N ALA A 50 -8.18 -16.00 2.36
CA ALA A 50 -7.52 -17.25 2.74
C ALA A 50 -8.40 -18.11 3.66
N SER A 51 -9.04 -17.50 4.67
CA SER A 51 -9.97 -18.21 5.56
C SER A 51 -11.16 -18.82 4.81
N ARG A 52 -11.77 -18.07 3.90
CA ARG A 52 -12.85 -18.58 3.04
C ARG A 52 -12.38 -19.67 2.09
N MET A 53 -11.16 -19.58 1.55
CA MET A 53 -10.61 -20.63 0.68
C MET A 53 -10.41 -21.94 1.45
N VAL A 54 -9.95 -21.88 2.71
CA VAL A 54 -9.86 -23.06 3.58
C VAL A 54 -11.23 -23.69 3.80
N GLU A 55 -12.25 -22.88 4.12
CA GLU A 55 -13.62 -23.35 4.31
C GLU A 55 -14.21 -23.99 3.04
N LEU A 56 -14.03 -23.36 1.88
CA LEU A 56 -14.52 -23.85 0.59
C LEU A 56 -13.81 -25.12 0.12
N LEU A 57 -12.53 -25.29 0.49
CA LEU A 57 -11.68 -26.41 0.08
C LEU A 57 -11.42 -27.39 1.23
N SER A 58 -12.42 -27.63 2.09
CA SER A 58 -12.32 -28.55 3.23
C SER A 58 -12.55 -30.02 2.86
N GLY A 59 -12.92 -30.33 1.61
CA GLY A 59 -13.22 -31.68 1.17
C GLY A 59 -11.97 -32.56 1.03
N PRO A 60 -12.13 -33.90 1.09
CA PRO A 60 -11.02 -34.83 0.91
C PRO A 60 -10.47 -34.83 -0.53
N GLU A 61 -11.28 -34.45 -1.52
CA GLU A 61 -10.90 -34.43 -2.94
C GLU A 61 -10.22 -33.11 -3.37
N ASP A 62 -10.19 -32.09 -2.50
CA ASP A 62 -9.76 -30.74 -2.85
C ASP A 62 -8.24 -30.56 -2.89
N GLY A 63 -7.44 -31.62 -2.71
CA GLY A 63 -5.98 -31.53 -2.60
C GLY A 63 -5.32 -30.81 -3.77
N LEU A 64 -5.75 -31.09 -5.01
CA LEU A 64 -5.24 -30.40 -6.21
C LEU A 64 -5.62 -28.90 -6.22
N LEU A 65 -6.84 -28.57 -5.80
CA LEU A 65 -7.29 -27.17 -5.74
C LEU A 65 -6.62 -26.40 -4.61
N ARG A 66 -6.40 -27.01 -3.44
CA ARG A 66 -5.63 -26.40 -2.34
C ARG A 66 -4.23 -26.03 -2.80
N GLY A 67 -3.56 -26.94 -3.51
CA GLY A 67 -2.24 -26.67 -4.10
C GLY A 67 -2.26 -25.55 -5.15
N ALA A 68 -3.24 -25.55 -6.04
CA ALA A 68 -3.38 -24.51 -7.07
C ALA A 68 -3.66 -23.12 -6.46
N VAL A 69 -4.54 -23.04 -5.46
CA VAL A 69 -4.86 -21.79 -4.76
C VAL A 69 -3.63 -21.28 -3.98
N LEU A 70 -2.92 -22.17 -3.29
CA LEU A 70 -1.68 -21.79 -2.60
C LEU A 70 -0.62 -21.26 -3.57
N ALA A 71 -0.41 -21.96 -4.70
CA ALA A 71 0.52 -21.52 -5.73
C ALA A 71 0.11 -20.16 -6.33
N TRP A 72 -1.19 -19.94 -6.56
CA TRP A 72 -1.70 -18.65 -7.04
C TRP A 72 -1.50 -17.53 -6.01
N PHE A 73 -1.77 -17.78 -4.72
CA PHE A 73 -1.49 -16.81 -3.66
C PHE A 73 -0.03 -16.38 -3.67
N TYR A 74 0.89 -17.35 -3.79
CA TYR A 74 2.33 -17.10 -3.75
C TYR A 74 2.85 -16.41 -5.02
N HIS A 75 2.49 -16.90 -6.19
CA HIS A 75 3.08 -16.43 -7.45
C HIS A 75 2.37 -15.24 -8.07
N VAL A 76 1.10 -14.99 -7.70
CA VAL A 76 0.28 -13.97 -8.35
C VAL A 76 -0.18 -12.93 -7.34
N LEU A 77 -0.79 -13.34 -6.22
CA LEU A 77 -1.44 -12.38 -5.33
C LEU A 77 -0.46 -11.62 -4.45
N LEU A 78 0.44 -12.29 -3.73
CA LEU A 78 1.40 -11.66 -2.82
C LEU A 78 2.35 -10.66 -3.51
N PRO A 79 2.95 -10.97 -4.68
CA PRO A 79 3.81 -10.03 -5.39
C PRO A 79 3.09 -8.72 -5.77
N ARG A 80 1.78 -8.77 -6.02
CA ARG A 80 0.98 -7.56 -6.31
C ARG A 80 0.82 -6.64 -5.11
N HIS A 81 0.99 -7.15 -3.89
CA HIS A 81 0.97 -6.38 -2.65
C HIS A 81 2.38 -5.93 -2.22
N GLY A 82 3.41 -6.18 -3.04
CA GLY A 82 4.80 -5.84 -2.77
C GLY A 82 5.56 -6.90 -1.97
N GLU A 83 5.01 -8.12 -1.86
CA GLU A 83 5.56 -9.20 -1.06
C GLU A 83 6.22 -10.25 -1.96
N ASP A 84 7.54 -10.35 -1.88
CA ASP A 84 8.36 -11.25 -2.71
C ASP A 84 9.13 -12.29 -1.86
N GLU A 85 8.70 -12.51 -0.62
CA GLU A 85 9.41 -13.40 0.30
C GLU A 85 9.05 -14.87 0.02
N SER A 86 10.09 -15.73 0.00
CA SER A 86 9.94 -17.16 -0.24
C SER A 86 9.20 -17.85 0.91
N ILE A 87 8.11 -18.56 0.58
CA ILE A 87 7.33 -19.34 1.54
C ILE A 87 7.87 -20.78 1.61
N PRO A 88 7.89 -21.44 2.80
CA PRO A 88 8.26 -22.84 2.91
C PRO A 88 7.45 -23.76 1.99
N GLU A 89 8.11 -24.64 1.23
CA GLU A 89 7.49 -25.57 0.27
C GLU A 89 6.47 -26.54 0.90
N ALA A 90 6.54 -26.75 2.22
CA ALA A 90 5.66 -27.66 2.97
C ALA A 90 4.39 -27.00 3.53
N LEU A 91 4.11 -25.74 3.19
CA LEU A 91 2.99 -25.01 3.78
C LEU A 91 1.64 -25.52 3.25
N GLY A 92 0.75 -25.96 4.14
CA GLY A 92 -0.65 -26.20 3.79
C GLY A 92 -1.43 -24.89 3.61
N LEU A 93 -2.64 -24.95 3.03
CA LEU A 93 -3.49 -23.76 2.89
C LEU A 93 -3.90 -23.21 4.27
N GLU A 94 -4.07 -24.09 5.25
CA GLU A 94 -4.38 -23.76 6.64
C GLU A 94 -3.24 -23.04 7.35
N ASP A 95 -2.00 -23.52 7.16
CA ASP A 95 -0.80 -22.88 7.70
C ASP A 95 -0.55 -21.54 7.02
N PHE A 96 -0.79 -21.47 5.71
CA PHE A 96 -0.72 -20.24 4.93
C PHE A 96 -1.72 -19.19 5.40
N ARG A 97 -2.97 -19.58 5.70
CA ARG A 97 -3.96 -18.69 6.33
C ARG A 97 -3.44 -18.13 7.64
N ALA A 98 -2.94 -19.00 8.55
CA ALA A 98 -2.43 -18.55 9.85
C ALA A 98 -1.25 -17.60 9.71
N MET A 99 -0.34 -17.88 8.77
CA MET A 99 0.79 -17.00 8.45
C MET A 99 0.31 -15.62 7.93
N LEU A 100 -0.67 -15.60 7.02
CA LEU A 100 -1.23 -14.34 6.51
C LEU A 100 -1.91 -13.51 7.60
N GLU A 101 -2.65 -14.13 8.51
CA GLU A 101 -3.30 -13.41 9.63
C GLU A 101 -2.27 -12.65 10.48
N GLN A 102 -1.15 -13.30 10.83
CA GLN A 102 -0.07 -12.64 11.57
C GLN A 102 0.58 -11.51 10.76
N ARG A 103 0.88 -11.78 9.49
CA ARG A 103 1.62 -10.84 8.66
C ARG A 103 0.81 -9.59 8.29
N VAL A 104 -0.50 -9.73 8.10
CA VAL A 104 -1.42 -8.59 7.87
C VAL A 104 -1.40 -7.61 9.04
N GLU A 105 -1.30 -8.09 10.28
CA GLU A 105 -1.19 -7.21 11.45
C GLU A 105 0.13 -6.44 11.48
N GLU A 106 1.24 -7.11 11.14
CA GLU A 106 2.58 -6.51 11.08
C GLU A 106 2.64 -5.40 10.03
N TRP A 107 2.23 -5.70 8.79
CA TRP A 107 2.16 -4.71 7.71
C TRP A 107 1.30 -3.49 8.07
N ASN A 108 0.15 -3.72 8.70
CA ASN A 108 -0.72 -2.64 9.13
C ASN A 108 -0.09 -1.77 10.23
N ARG A 109 0.82 -2.32 11.03
CA ARG A 109 1.59 -1.55 12.02
C ARG A 109 2.65 -0.70 11.32
N GLU A 110 3.43 -1.31 10.43
CA GLU A 110 4.48 -0.64 9.68
C GLU A 110 3.93 0.55 8.89
N LEU A 111 2.83 0.37 8.16
CA LEU A 111 2.20 1.44 7.39
C LEU A 111 1.72 2.60 8.29
N ARG A 112 1.18 2.30 9.48
CA ARG A 112 0.79 3.34 10.44
C ARG A 112 1.99 4.08 10.99
N GLU A 113 3.08 3.37 11.25
CA GLU A 113 4.32 3.98 11.72
C GLU A 113 4.97 4.86 10.65
N GLU A 114 5.01 4.41 9.40
CA GLU A 114 5.48 5.16 8.24
C GLU A 114 4.63 6.41 8.04
N GLY A 115 3.31 6.28 7.93
CA GLY A 115 2.42 7.44 7.78
C GLY A 115 2.53 8.43 8.96
N ARG A 116 2.76 7.94 10.20
CA ARG A 116 3.04 8.81 11.35
C ARG A 116 4.42 9.49 11.25
N ARG A 117 5.42 8.85 10.65
CA ARG A 117 6.74 9.45 10.43
C ARG A 117 6.65 10.52 9.35
N GLU A 118 6.03 10.23 8.22
CA GLU A 118 5.80 11.15 7.11
C GLU A 118 4.99 12.37 7.57
N GLY A 119 3.82 12.15 8.18
CA GLY A 119 2.99 13.27 8.66
C GLY A 119 3.68 14.12 9.74
N ARG A 120 4.58 13.54 10.55
CA ARG A 120 5.42 14.34 11.48
C ARG A 120 6.53 15.12 10.77
N GLN A 121 7.04 14.63 9.65
CA GLN A 121 8.03 15.36 8.85
C GLN A 121 7.36 16.52 8.11
N GLU A 122 6.26 16.24 7.41
CA GLU A 122 5.45 17.25 6.72
C GLU A 122 4.99 18.35 7.68
N GLY A 123 4.34 17.97 8.79
CA GLY A 123 3.87 18.95 9.79
C GLY A 123 5.00 19.78 10.42
N ARG A 124 6.22 19.24 10.53
CA ARG A 124 7.38 20.03 10.97
C ARG A 124 7.86 21.00 9.90
N GLN A 125 7.84 20.60 8.63
CA GLN A 125 8.21 21.47 7.52
C GLN A 125 7.19 22.61 7.36
N GLU A 126 5.90 22.30 7.32
CA GLU A 126 4.82 23.30 7.29
C GLU A 126 4.92 24.26 8.47
N GLY A 127 5.14 23.73 9.68
CA GLY A 127 5.34 24.56 10.87
C GLY A 127 6.56 25.50 10.78
N ARG A 128 7.67 25.04 10.16
CA ARG A 128 8.84 25.90 9.90
C ARG A 128 8.54 26.98 8.88
N GLN A 129 7.84 26.65 7.79
CA GLN A 129 7.42 27.60 6.76
C GLN A 129 6.53 28.70 7.35
N ASP A 130 5.49 28.32 8.10
CA ASP A 130 4.55 29.25 8.73
C ASP A 130 5.23 30.15 9.75
N LEU A 131 6.11 29.58 10.58
CA LEU A 131 6.85 30.35 11.58
C LEU A 131 7.80 31.36 10.91
N LEU A 132 8.55 30.92 9.90
CA LEU A 132 9.47 31.79 9.18
C LEU A 132 8.73 32.93 8.45
N LEU A 133 7.61 32.63 7.79
CA LEU A 133 6.78 33.64 7.16
C LEU A 133 6.32 34.70 8.18
N ARG A 134 5.86 34.29 9.36
CA ARG A 134 5.45 35.23 10.42
C ARG A 134 6.61 36.08 10.93
N GLN A 135 7.81 35.51 11.04
CA GLN A 135 9.00 36.27 11.44
C GLN A 135 9.38 37.32 10.40
N LEU A 136 9.36 36.93 9.12
CA LEU A 136 9.60 37.83 8.00
C LEU A 136 8.57 38.96 7.94
N GLU A 137 7.28 38.62 8.08
CA GLU A 137 6.20 39.61 8.09
C GLU A 137 6.31 40.60 9.25
N ARG A 138 6.77 40.12 10.42
CA ARG A 138 6.98 40.96 11.60
C ARG A 138 8.18 41.88 11.47
N LYS A 139 9.28 41.43 10.85
CA LYS A 139 10.53 42.21 10.74
C LYS A 139 10.54 43.16 9.55
N PHE A 140 10.04 42.71 8.40
CA PHE A 140 10.15 43.43 7.12
C PHE A 140 8.80 43.96 6.61
N GLY A 141 7.70 43.64 7.28
CA GLY A 141 6.35 44.02 6.84
C GLY A 141 5.80 43.07 5.77
N ARG A 142 4.92 43.55 4.91
CA ARG A 142 4.20 42.68 3.96
C ARG A 142 5.16 41.98 3.01
N ILE A 143 5.18 40.65 3.06
CA ILE A 143 5.95 39.81 2.13
C ILE A 143 5.19 39.63 0.82
N ASP A 144 5.88 39.63 -0.31
CA ASP A 144 5.30 39.41 -1.64
C ASP A 144 4.94 37.93 -1.91
N SER A 145 4.30 37.65 -3.04
CA SER A 145 3.90 36.28 -3.41
C SER A 145 5.08 35.39 -3.78
N GLN A 146 6.11 35.94 -4.44
CA GLN A 146 7.28 35.20 -4.89
C GLN A 146 8.07 34.61 -3.71
N THR A 147 8.22 35.39 -2.65
CA THR A 147 8.89 34.98 -1.42
C THR A 147 8.08 33.91 -0.67
N ARG A 148 6.75 34.01 -0.66
CA ARG A 148 5.88 32.96 -0.09
C ARG A 148 6.00 31.64 -0.86
N GLU A 149 6.07 31.68 -2.18
CA GLU A 149 6.30 30.48 -3.00
C GLU A 149 7.68 29.88 -2.74
N ARG A 150 8.71 30.71 -2.60
CA ARG A 150 10.07 30.27 -2.25
C ARG A 150 10.12 29.56 -0.90
N LEU A 151 9.37 30.03 0.10
CA LEU A 151 9.23 29.37 1.40
C LEU A 151 8.54 28.01 1.29
N ARG A 152 7.45 27.91 0.51
CA ARG A 152 6.71 26.66 0.31
C ARG A 152 7.53 25.59 -0.40
N GLY A 153 8.36 25.99 -1.35
CA GLY A 153 9.22 25.08 -2.12
C GLY A 153 10.54 24.72 -1.44
N ALA A 154 10.88 25.37 -0.32
CA ALA A 154 12.12 25.09 0.39
C ALA A 154 12.03 23.83 1.27
N ASP A 155 13.13 23.08 1.28
CA ASP A 155 13.31 21.96 2.20
C ASP A 155 13.54 22.45 3.65
N SER A 156 13.59 21.47 4.56
CA SER A 156 13.71 21.73 5.98
C SER A 156 15.02 22.41 6.40
N GLU A 157 16.09 22.25 5.63
CA GLU A 157 17.42 22.78 5.95
C GLU A 157 17.50 24.25 5.57
N HIS A 158 17.09 24.60 4.34
CA HIS A 158 16.99 25.99 3.90
C HIS A 158 16.06 26.82 4.81
N LEU A 159 14.94 26.26 5.25
CA LEU A 159 14.03 26.94 6.17
C LEU A 159 14.66 27.23 7.54
N LEU A 160 15.53 26.34 8.04
CA LEU A 160 16.25 26.58 9.29
C LEU A 160 17.31 27.67 9.11
N ASP A 161 18.13 27.57 8.06
CA ASP A 161 19.15 28.57 7.75
C ASP A 161 18.55 29.97 7.62
N TRP A 162 17.45 30.08 6.88
CA TRP A 162 16.74 31.35 6.74
C TRP A 162 16.16 31.82 8.09
N ALA A 163 15.63 30.92 8.92
CA ALA A 163 15.15 31.30 10.25
C ALA A 163 16.25 31.86 11.15
N GLU A 164 17.47 31.32 11.10
CA GLU A 164 18.62 31.88 11.82
C GLU A 164 19.04 33.23 11.25
N ARG A 165 19.13 33.35 9.92
CA ARG A 165 19.50 34.60 9.24
C ARG A 165 18.50 35.73 9.48
N VAL A 166 17.21 35.42 9.63
CA VAL A 166 16.19 36.43 9.96
C VAL A 166 16.53 37.19 11.24
N LEU A 167 17.23 36.59 12.20
CA LEU A 167 17.56 37.23 13.46
C LEU A 167 18.52 38.42 13.27
N SER A 168 19.48 38.31 12.36
CA SER A 168 20.53 39.32 12.12
C SER A 168 20.34 40.16 10.85
N ALA A 169 19.60 39.68 9.86
CA ALA A 169 19.41 40.33 8.56
C ALA A 169 18.86 41.76 8.68
N GLU A 170 19.43 42.74 7.97
CA GLU A 170 18.91 44.12 7.94
C GLU A 170 17.88 44.31 6.83
N ARG A 171 17.99 43.54 5.75
CA ARG A 171 17.09 43.52 4.60
C ARG A 171 16.56 42.12 4.33
N LEU A 172 15.40 42.04 3.68
CA LEU A 172 14.79 40.77 3.29
C LEU A 172 15.72 39.92 2.41
N GLU A 173 16.48 40.58 1.54
CA GLU A 173 17.45 39.95 0.63
C GLU A 173 18.55 39.19 1.38
N ASP A 174 18.99 39.70 2.55
CA ASP A 174 20.08 39.12 3.34
C ASP A 174 19.70 37.75 3.93
N VAL A 175 18.41 37.54 4.17
CA VAL A 175 17.90 36.25 4.68
C VAL A 175 18.14 35.13 3.67
N PHE A 176 18.03 35.47 2.38
CA PHE A 176 18.02 34.53 1.27
C PHE A 176 19.33 34.49 0.49
N ALA A 177 20.34 35.26 0.92
CA ALA A 177 21.69 35.19 0.40
C ALA A 177 22.30 33.82 0.73
N ASN A 178 23.12 33.26 -0.16
CA ASN A 178 23.75 31.94 0.03
C ASN A 178 24.74 31.95 1.20
#